data_AF-X1UNX9-F1
#
_entry.id   AF-X1UNX9-F1
#
_cell.length_a   1.000
_cell.length_b   1.000
_cell.length_c   1.000
_cell.angle_alpha   90.00
_cell.angle_beta   90.00
_cell.angle_gamma   90.00
#
_symmetry.space_group_name_H-M   'P 1'
#
loop_
_entity.id
_entity.type
_entity.pdbx_description
1 polymer ?
#
loop_
_entity_poly.entity_id
_entity_poly.type
_entity_poly.pdbx_seq_one_letter_code
_entity_poly.pdbx_strand_id
1 'polypeptide(L)' 'VRVSGKVAPDVKKSGLEIQFTIIDNTGRDASLPAVYYGAVPDTFKVGNQVVIEGKYTAGGLFEAESIVTKCGSKYVPQG' A
#
# COMPACT_ATOMS: atom_id res chain seq x y z
N VAL A 1 9.51 7.65 -3.63
CA VAL A 1 8.40 8.45 -3.05
C VAL A 1 7.76 7.65 -1.92
N ARG A 2 7.43 8.29 -0.80
CA ARG A 2 6.76 7.63 0.34
C ARG A 2 5.35 8.22 0.51
N VAL A 3 4.35 7.35 0.61
CA VAL A 3 2.95 7.75 0.81
C VAL A 3 2.43 7.04 2.05
N SER A 4 1.81 7.79 2.95
CA SER A 4 1.22 7.25 4.17
C SER A 4 -0.28 7.50 4.19
N GLY A 5 -1.06 6.47 4.42
CA GLY A 5 -2.50 6.63 4.53
C GLY A 5 -3.21 5.38 5.01
N LYS A 6 -4.52 5.38 4.87
CA LYS A 6 -5.38 4.28 5.32
C LYS A 6 -5.73 3.39 4.13
N VAL A 7 -5.66 2.08 4.29
CA VAL A 7 -6.03 1.13 3.24
C VAL A 7 -7.56 1.15 3.05
N ALA A 8 -8.02 1.43 1.83
CA ALA A 8 -9.43 1.36 1.46
C ALA A 8 -9.91 -0.11 1.42
N PRO A 9 -11.22 -0.38 1.56
CA PRO A 9 -11.78 -1.73 1.44
C PRO A 9 -11.71 -2.35 0.04
N ASP A 10 -11.27 -1.62 -0.98
CA ASP A 10 -11.09 -2.11 -2.36
C ASP A 10 -9.70 -2.75 -2.57
N VAL A 11 -9.36 -3.76 -1.77
CA VAL A 11 -8.11 -4.52 -1.93
C VAL A 11 -8.39 -5.74 -2.82
N LYS A 12 -7.72 -5.81 -3.97
CA LYS A 12 -7.75 -6.95 -4.89
C LYS A 12 -6.41 -7.65 -4.89
N LYS A 13 -6.42 -8.98 -4.78
CA LYS A 13 -5.21 -9.82 -4.82
C LYS A 13 -5.31 -10.73 -6.04
N SER A 14 -4.27 -10.75 -6.87
CA SER A 14 -4.16 -11.56 -8.07
C SER A 14 -2.78 -12.23 -8.12
N GLY A 15 -2.67 -13.41 -7.52
CA GLY A 15 -1.39 -14.13 -7.38
C GLY A 15 -0.39 -13.33 -6.53
N LEU A 16 0.65 -12.80 -7.18
CA LEU A 16 1.68 -11.95 -6.56
C LEU A 16 1.39 -10.45 -6.70
N GLU A 17 0.37 -10.06 -7.45
CA GLU A 17 -0.05 -8.67 -7.58
C GLU A 17 -1.14 -8.34 -6.55
N ILE A 18 -1.00 -7.19 -5.90
CA ILE A 18 -2.04 -6.60 -5.07
C ILE A 18 -2.34 -5.19 -5.57
N GLN A 19 -3.62 -4.90 -5.76
CA GLN A 19 -4.13 -3.59 -6.11
C GLN A 19 -4.97 -3.09 -4.94
N PHE A 20 -4.71 -1.87 -4.49
CA PHE A 20 -5.41 -1.27 -3.36
C PHE A 20 -5.39 0.23 -3.48
N THR A 21 -6.34 0.88 -2.82
CA THR A 21 -6.38 2.34 -2.76
C THR A 21 -5.91 2.80 -1.38
N ILE A 22 -5.00 3.77 -1.34
CA ILE A 22 -4.65 4.49 -0.12
C ILE A 22 -5.50 5.75 -0.03
N ILE A 23 -6.16 5.92 1.10
CA ILE A 23 -6.84 7.15 1.47
C ILE A 23 -5.85 7.99 2.27
N ASP A 24 -5.38 9.07 1.65
CA ASP A 24 -4.44 9.98 2.27
C ASP A 24 -5.14 10.80 3.37
N ASN A 25 -4.45 11.02 4.51
CA ASN A 25 -5.02 11.75 5.66
C ASN A 25 -4.63 13.24 5.67
N THR A 26 -3.99 13.77 4.63
CA THR A 26 -3.56 15.19 4.56
C THR A 26 -4.70 16.18 4.27
N GLY A 27 -5.96 15.73 4.28
CA GLY A 27 -7.14 16.62 4.28
C GLY A 27 -7.69 16.99 2.92
N ARG A 28 -7.19 16.37 1.84
CA ARG A 28 -7.94 16.23 0.58
C ARG A 28 -8.41 14.78 0.55
N ASP A 29 -9.68 14.52 0.24
CA ASP A 29 -10.24 13.18 -0.05
C ASP A 29 -9.56 12.52 -1.27
N ALA A 30 -8.24 12.42 -1.22
CA ALA A 30 -7.37 11.94 -2.26
C ALA A 30 -7.21 10.44 -2.05
N SER A 31 -7.99 9.70 -2.82
CA SER A 31 -7.78 8.27 -3.07
C SER A 31 -6.61 8.11 -4.05
N LEU A 32 -5.53 7.47 -3.61
CA LEU A 32 -4.41 7.12 -4.47
C LEU A 32 -4.48 5.62 -4.80
N PRO A 33 -4.76 5.23 -6.05
CA PRO A 33 -4.65 3.85 -6.46
C PRO A 33 -3.18 3.44 -6.44
N ALA A 34 -2.89 2.32 -5.77
CA ALA A 34 -1.57 1.75 -5.66
C ALA A 34 -1.57 0.27 -6.07
N VAL A 35 -0.48 -0.16 -6.71
CA VAL A 35 -0.22 -1.56 -7.04
C VAL A 35 1.07 -1.99 -6.36
N TYR A 36 1.10 -3.20 -5.84
CA TYR A 36 2.28 -3.82 -5.27
C TYR A 36 2.45 -5.21 -5.84
N TYR A 37 3.67 -5.52 -6.26
CA TYR A 37 4.05 -6.84 -6.77
C TYR A 37 4.93 -7.52 -5.73
N GLY A 38 4.39 -8.51 -5.03
CA GLY A 38 5.12 -9.28 -4.03
C GLY A 38 4.23 -9.90 -2.96
N ALA A 39 4.89 -10.53 -2.00
CA ALA A 39 4.22 -11.07 -0.82
C ALA A 39 3.81 -9.93 0.11
N VAL A 40 2.50 -9.67 0.20
CA VAL A 40 1.97 -8.69 1.15
C VAL A 40 1.85 -9.33 2.53
N PRO A 41 2.38 -8.71 3.59
CA PRO A 41 2.33 -9.27 4.93
C PRO A 41 0.88 -9.35 5.45
N ASP A 42 0.59 -10.33 6.30
CA ASP A 42 -0.71 -10.50 6.98
C ASP A 42 -1.13 -9.28 7.83
N THR A 43 -0.16 -8.41 8.15
CA THR A 43 -0.37 -7.15 8.86
C THR A 43 -1.06 -6.09 8.00
N PHE A 44 -1.06 -6.25 6.66
CA PHE A 44 -1.76 -5.39 5.73
C PHE A 44 -3.26 -5.72 5.75
N LYS A 45 -4.02 -4.87 6.45
CA LYS A 45 -5.48 -5.00 6.56
C LYS A 45 -6.16 -3.71 6.13
N VAL A 46 -7.35 -3.86 5.57
CA VAL A 46 -8.26 -2.75 5.28
C VAL A 46 -8.47 -1.91 6.54
N GLY A 47 -8.46 -0.59 6.40
CA GLY A 47 -8.62 0.34 7.51
C GLY A 47 -7.35 0.54 8.36
N ASN A 48 -6.28 -0.22 8.15
CA ASN A 48 -5.03 0.02 8.84
C ASN A 48 -4.25 1.17 8.19
N GLN A 49 -3.47 1.84 9.01
CA GLN A 49 -2.53 2.85 8.54
C GLN A 49 -1.26 2.16 8.03
N VAL A 50 -0.94 2.44 6.77
CA VAL A 50 0.20 1.85 6.07
C VAL A 50 1.00 2.95 5.41
N VAL A 51 2.29 2.69 5.24
CA VAL A 51 3.22 3.52 4.49
C VAL A 51 3.73 2.68 3.33
N ILE A 52 3.56 3.17 2.12
CA ILE A 52 4.08 2.53 0.92
C ILE A 52 5.18 3.38 0.34
N GLU A 53 6.19 2.72 -0.22
CA GLU A 53 7.32 3.36 -0.85
C GLU A 53 7.46 2.86 -2.28
N GLY A 54 7.67 3.77 -3.21
CA GLY A 54 7.73 3.47 -4.63
C GLY A 54 7.67 4.73 -5.48
N LYS A 55 6.98 4.68 -6.62
CA LYS A 55 6.98 5.74 -7.64
C LYS A 55 5.60 5.98 -8.24
N TYR A 56 5.33 7.23 -8.60
CA TYR A 56 4.15 7.57 -9.39
C TYR A 56 4.39 7.21 -10.85
N THR A 57 3.45 6.49 -11.44
CA THR A 57 3.43 6.24 -12.88
C THR A 57 2.76 7.40 -13.61
N ALA A 58 3.06 7.55 -14.90
CA ALA A 58 2.44 8.57 -15.75
C ALA A 58 0.90 8.41 -15.87
N GLY A 59 0.34 7.24 -15.52
CA GLY A 59 -1.09 6.96 -15.55
C GLY A 59 -1.85 7.30 -14.26
N GLY A 60 -1.19 7.90 -13.26
CA GLY A 60 -1.82 8.21 -11.97
C GLY A 60 -1.91 7.02 -11.01
N LEU A 61 -1.33 5.87 -11.37
CA LEU A 61 -1.16 4.71 -10.50
C LEU A 61 0.15 4.86 -9.72
N PHE A 62 0.14 4.49 -8.44
CA PHE A 62 1.35 4.40 -7.63
C PHE A 62 1.88 2.97 -7.63
N GLU A 63 3.07 2.75 -8.20
CA GLU A 63 3.77 1.48 -8.08
C GLU A 63 4.51 1.45 -6.76
N ALA A 64 4.02 0.65 -5.81
CA ALA A 64 4.67 0.38 -4.55
C ALA A 64 5.75 -0.71 -4.75
N GLU A 65 6.96 -0.41 -4.29
CA GLU A 65 8.08 -1.34 -4.22
C GLU A 65 8.21 -1.94 -2.81
N SER A 66 7.68 -1.26 -1.79
CA SER A 66 7.71 -1.73 -0.41
C SER A 66 6.50 -1.26 0.38
N ILE A 67 5.99 -2.13 1.26
CA ILE A 67 4.84 -1.85 2.14
C ILE A 67 5.30 -1.97 3.59
N VAL A 68 5.05 -0.92 4.37
CA VAL A 68 5.35 -0.86 5.80
C VAL A 68 4.05 -0.57 6.56
N THR A 69 3.58 -1.54 7.34
CA THR A 69 2.37 -1.38 8.15
C THR A 69 2.73 -0.83 9.53
N LYS A 70 2.08 0.26 9.98
CA LYS A 70 2.39 0.84 11.32
C LYS A 70 1.94 -0.03 12.50
N CYS A 71 0.98 -0.93 12.30
CA CYS A 71 0.34 -1.69 13.39
C CYS A 71 0.75 -3.18 13.48
N GLY A 72 1.78 -3.61 12.77
CA GLY A 72 2.15 -5.02 12.74
C GLY A 72 3.65 -5.21 12.68
N SER A 73 4.22 -5.61 13.80
CA SER A 73 5.63 -5.91 14.01
C SER A 73 6.22 -6.82 12.92
N LYS A 74 7.42 -6.44 12.45
CA LYS A 74 8.45 -7.27 11.78
C LYS A 74 8.13 -7.76 10.35
N TYR A 75 8.61 -7.04 9.34
CA TYR A 75 8.99 -7.64 8.05
C TYR A 75 10.52 -7.71 8.01
N VAL A 76 11.05 -8.88 8.36
CA VAL A 76 12.43 -9.26 8.03
C VAL A 76 12.34 -10.09 6.75
N PRO A 77 12.93 -9.65 5.61
CA PRO A 77 13.13 -10.57 4.51
C PRO A 77 14.06 -11.68 5.01
N GLN A 78 13.53 -12.87 5.24
CA GLN A 78 14.35 -14.06 5.40
C GLN A 78 14.88 -14.41 4.02
N GLY A 79 16.13 -14.01 3.77
CA GLY A 79 16.96 -14.61 2.72
C GLY A 79 17.46 -15.98 3.15
#